data_AF-A0A1Y1L0I5-F1
#
_entry.id   AF-A0A1Y1L0I5-F1
#
_cell.length_a   1.000
_cell.length_b   1.000
_cell.length_c   1.000
_cell.angle_alpha   90.00
_cell.angle_beta   90.00
_cell.angle_gamma   90.00
#
_symmetry.space_group_name_H-M   'P 1'
#
loop_
_entity.id
_entity.type
_entity.pdbx_description
1 polymer ?
#
loop_
_entity_poly.entity_id
_entity_poly.type
_entity_poly.pdbx_seq_one_letter_code
_entity_poly.pdbx_strand_id
1 'polypeptide(L)'
;KIASRLWHEPFGLFIDATCYNGRSEPSDEFFSKLDLLTPSELSRNFSRIYIYNMNSAFKRCFRRLLRNSTRDGSSVFHPDNVEYYLIGSLQDLQVHFHLSQLHLPKETISVVTETRFMFQTITRLSKSKGKVEVVIKVGSQFLQITTVKKQEVLSGLRLSSVINDI
;
A
#
# COMPACT_ATOMS: atom_id res chain seq x y z
N LYS A 1 20.65 -4.23 8.95
CA LYS A 1 20.91 -5.57 9.56
C LYS A 1 19.97 -6.67 9.04
N ILE A 2 18.65 -6.46 8.94
CA ILE A 2 17.73 -7.49 8.39
C ILE A 2 17.82 -7.54 6.86
N ALA A 3 17.56 -6.42 6.18
CA ALA A 3 17.61 -6.34 4.72
C ALA A 3 18.99 -6.71 4.15
N SER A 4 20.08 -6.38 4.86
CA SER A 4 21.45 -6.70 4.45
C SER A 4 21.74 -8.20 4.32
N ARG A 5 20.92 -9.08 4.91
CA ARG A 5 21.02 -10.54 4.70
C ARG A 5 20.37 -11.00 3.39
N LEU A 6 19.53 -10.17 2.80
CA LEU A 6 18.75 -10.45 1.60
C LEU A 6 19.34 -9.79 0.35
N TRP A 7 20.30 -8.87 0.49
CA TRP A 7 20.86 -8.12 -0.65
C TRP A 7 21.67 -8.95 -1.64
N HIS A 8 21.89 -10.24 -1.36
CA HIS A 8 22.65 -11.11 -2.26
C HIS A 8 21.78 -11.78 -3.34
N GLU A 9 20.45 -11.74 -3.19
CA GLU A 9 19.49 -12.33 -4.13
C GLU A 9 18.32 -11.38 -4.37
N PRO A 10 17.59 -11.50 -5.50
CA PRO A 10 16.41 -10.70 -5.75
C PRO A 10 15.39 -10.83 -4.62
N PHE A 11 14.96 -9.69 -4.07
CA PHE A 11 13.98 -9.65 -2.98
C PHE A 11 12.95 -8.54 -3.19
N GLY A 12 11.86 -8.63 -2.45
CA GLY A 12 10.81 -7.62 -2.44
C GLY A 12 10.38 -7.25 -1.02
N LEU A 13 9.69 -6.12 -0.90
CA LEU A 13 9.09 -5.66 0.35
C LEU A 13 7.58 -5.88 0.29
N PHE A 14 7.03 -6.50 1.33
CA PHE A 14 5.59 -6.57 1.54
C PHE A 14 5.22 -5.58 2.66
N ILE A 15 4.37 -4.61 2.32
CA ILE A 15 3.89 -3.58 3.22
C ILE A 15 2.41 -3.83 3.47
N ASP A 16 2.11 -4.24 4.69
CA ASP A 16 0.73 -4.30 5.19
C ASP A 16 0.30 -2.90 5.67
N ALA A 17 -0.56 -2.24 4.92
CA ALA A 17 -1.10 -0.92 5.26
C ALA A 17 -2.46 -1.01 6.00
N THR A 18 -2.88 -2.22 6.40
CA THR A 18 -4.11 -2.43 7.18
C THR A 18 -4.09 -1.59 8.45
N CYS A 19 -5.19 -0.88 8.72
CA CYS A 19 -5.36 0.00 9.88
C CYS A 19 -4.30 1.10 10.05
N TYR A 20 -3.52 1.43 9.00
CA TYR A 20 -2.57 2.54 9.06
C TYR A 20 -3.31 3.86 9.35
N ASN A 21 -3.05 4.46 10.51
CA ASN A 21 -3.85 5.59 11.01
C ASN A 21 -3.21 6.98 10.79
N GLY A 22 -1.99 7.02 10.26
CA GLY A 22 -1.26 8.25 9.96
C GLY A 22 -0.85 9.11 11.17
N ARG A 23 -1.03 8.64 12.42
CA ARG A 23 -0.66 9.41 13.63
C ARG A 23 0.85 9.62 13.77
N SER A 24 1.63 8.67 13.27
CA SER A 24 3.10 8.70 13.23
C SER A 24 3.63 8.74 11.80
N GLU A 25 3.01 9.58 10.96
CA GLU A 25 3.49 9.79 9.58
C GLU A 25 4.93 10.31 9.58
N PRO A 26 5.84 9.72 8.78
CA PRO A 26 7.18 10.25 8.61
C PRO A 26 7.17 11.67 8.03
N SER A 27 8.16 12.49 8.38
CA SER A 27 8.37 13.81 7.76
C SER A 27 8.91 13.65 6.32
N ASP A 28 8.90 14.73 5.54
CA ASP A 28 9.44 14.67 4.16
C ASP A 28 10.96 14.41 4.18
N GLU A 29 11.66 14.98 5.17
CA GLU A 29 13.09 14.77 5.40
C GLU A 29 13.41 13.29 5.64
N PHE A 30 12.50 12.53 6.27
CA PHE A 30 12.68 11.09 6.44
C PHE A 30 12.78 10.38 5.08
N PHE A 31 11.93 10.73 4.11
CA PHE A 31 11.98 10.09 2.78
C PHE A 31 13.25 10.45 2.02
N SER A 32 13.71 11.69 2.11
CA SER A 32 14.99 12.08 1.51
C SER A 32 16.17 11.35 2.17
N LYS A 33 16.16 11.19 3.50
CA LYS A 33 17.17 10.40 4.22
C LYS A 33 17.10 8.92 3.88
N LEU A 34 15.90 8.36 3.72
CA LEU A 34 15.71 6.97 3.36
C LEU A 34 16.37 6.66 2.01
N ASP A 35 16.17 7.53 1.03
CA ASP A 35 16.78 7.40 -0.30
C ASP A 35 18.31 7.55 -0.24
N LEU A 36 18.80 8.60 0.43
CA LEU A 36 20.24 8.87 0.57
C LEU A 36 21.00 7.74 1.30
N LEU A 37 20.36 7.12 2.30
CA LEU A 37 20.95 6.05 3.09
C LEU A 37 20.72 4.65 2.49
N THR A 38 20.03 4.56 1.35
CA THR A 38 19.83 3.29 0.66
C THR A 38 21.15 2.88 -0.01
N PRO A 39 21.72 1.71 0.33
CA PRO A 39 22.95 1.23 -0.28
C PRO A 39 22.75 0.91 -1.76
N SER A 40 23.76 1.15 -2.59
CA SER A 40 23.70 0.86 -4.03
C SER A 40 23.61 -0.64 -4.33
N GLU A 41 24.04 -1.51 -3.41
CA GLU A 41 23.85 -2.95 -3.53
C GLU A 41 22.37 -3.33 -3.43
N LEU A 42 21.59 -2.56 -2.66
CA LEU A 42 20.17 -2.76 -2.49
C LEU A 42 19.44 -2.58 -3.84
N SER A 43 19.82 -1.56 -4.62
CA SER A 43 19.16 -1.27 -5.89
C SER A 43 19.36 -2.32 -6.97
N ARG A 44 20.37 -3.19 -6.85
CA ARG A 44 20.60 -4.28 -7.80
C ARG A 44 19.62 -5.44 -7.65
N ASN A 45 19.16 -5.68 -6.41
CA ASN A 45 18.39 -6.87 -6.06
C ASN A 45 16.99 -6.56 -5.51
N PHE A 46 16.71 -5.31 -5.17
CA PHE A 46 15.39 -4.90 -4.75
C PHE A 46 14.48 -4.68 -5.96
N SER A 47 13.60 -5.65 -6.19
CA SER A 47 12.86 -5.74 -7.46
C SER A 47 11.38 -5.40 -7.35
N ARG A 48 10.77 -5.57 -6.16
CA ARG A 48 9.32 -5.47 -5.99
C ARG A 48 8.88 -4.85 -4.67
N ILE A 49 7.83 -4.05 -4.73
CA ILE A 49 7.09 -3.54 -3.56
C ILE A 49 5.63 -3.95 -3.69
N TYR A 50 5.16 -4.71 -2.71
CA TYR A 50 3.77 -5.07 -2.53
C TYR A 50 3.17 -4.19 -1.45
N ILE A 51 2.06 -3.51 -1.74
CA ILE A 51 1.30 -2.75 -0.74
C ILE A 51 -0.08 -3.38 -0.64
N TYR A 52 -0.40 -3.91 0.52
CA TYR A 52 -1.70 -4.53 0.81
C TYR A 52 -2.58 -3.58 1.63
N ASN A 53 -3.89 -3.55 1.33
CA ASN A 53 -4.90 -2.79 2.08
C ASN A 53 -4.57 -1.29 2.21
N MET A 54 -4.22 -0.65 1.09
CA MET A 54 -4.01 0.80 1.07
C MET A 54 -5.27 1.55 1.53
N ASN A 55 -5.14 2.36 2.59
CA ASN A 55 -6.18 3.27 3.06
C ASN A 55 -5.86 4.74 2.70
N SER A 56 -6.79 5.66 3.00
CA SER A 56 -6.64 7.08 2.66
C SER A 56 -5.43 7.76 3.32
N ALA A 57 -5.08 7.36 4.55
CA ALA A 57 -3.92 7.89 5.27
C ALA A 57 -2.62 7.37 4.65
N PHE A 58 -2.51 6.05 4.44
CA PHE A 58 -1.33 5.44 3.82
C PHE A 58 -1.13 5.95 2.40
N LYS A 59 -2.20 6.12 1.61
CA LYS A 59 -2.13 6.74 0.28
C LYS A 59 -1.46 8.11 0.32
N ARG A 60 -1.77 8.94 1.33
CA ARG A 60 -1.18 10.27 1.49
C ARG A 60 0.32 10.18 1.78
N CYS A 61 0.71 9.31 2.70
CA CYS A 61 2.10 9.02 3.05
C CYS A 61 2.88 8.47 1.84
N PHE A 62 2.35 7.43 1.18
CA PHE A 62 2.97 6.81 0.01
C PHE A 62 3.13 7.79 -1.16
N ARG A 63 2.16 8.68 -1.38
CA ARG A 63 2.28 9.75 -2.37
C ARG A 63 3.45 10.70 -2.08
N ARG A 64 3.84 10.92 -0.81
CA ARG A 64 4.99 11.74 -0.44
C ARG A 64 6.30 11.02 -0.74
N LEU A 65 6.38 9.71 -0.45
CA LEU A 65 7.51 8.87 -0.87
C LEU A 65 7.70 8.94 -2.40
N LEU A 66 6.64 8.70 -3.18
CA LEU A 66 6.71 8.72 -4.64
C LEU A 66 7.15 10.09 -5.18
N ARG A 67 6.64 11.19 -4.60
CA ARG A 67 7.08 12.54 -4.99
C ARG A 67 8.57 12.79 -4.71
N ASN A 68 9.12 12.19 -3.66
CA ASN A 68 10.54 12.31 -3.36
C ASN A 68 11.35 11.45 -4.34
N SER A 69 10.98 10.18 -4.52
CA SER A 69 11.70 9.25 -5.38
C SER A 69 11.70 9.69 -6.85
N THR A 70 10.60 10.25 -7.36
CA THR A 70 10.52 10.70 -8.77
C THR A 70 11.32 11.99 -9.07
N ARG A 71 11.95 12.61 -8.07
CA ARG A 71 12.88 13.73 -8.31
C ARG A 71 14.26 13.24 -8.71
N ASP A 72 14.60 12.01 -8.37
CA ASP A 72 15.88 11.39 -8.64
C ASP A 72 15.65 10.06 -9.37
N GLY A 73 15.99 10.03 -10.66
CA GLY A 73 15.85 8.81 -11.47
C GLY A 73 16.71 7.64 -10.98
N SER A 74 17.68 7.87 -10.09
CA SER A 74 18.49 6.83 -9.47
C SER A 74 17.90 6.27 -8.17
N SER A 75 16.83 6.88 -7.64
CA SER A 75 16.15 6.42 -6.44
C SER A 75 15.70 4.97 -6.62
N VAL A 76 15.99 4.11 -5.63
CA VAL A 76 15.52 2.72 -5.68
C VAL A 76 13.99 2.62 -5.59
N PHE A 77 13.34 3.65 -5.05
CA PHE A 77 11.89 3.74 -4.93
C PHE A 77 11.25 4.44 -6.14
N HIS A 78 12.03 4.73 -7.19
CA HIS A 78 11.47 5.23 -8.44
C HIS A 78 10.64 4.11 -9.10
N PRO A 79 9.41 4.37 -9.58
CA PRO A 79 8.58 3.35 -10.24
C PRO A 79 9.20 2.69 -11.48
N ASP A 80 10.21 3.32 -12.08
CA ASP A 80 10.98 2.74 -13.20
C ASP A 80 12.06 1.76 -12.73
N ASN A 81 12.45 1.82 -11.45
CA ASN A 81 13.52 1.01 -10.87
C ASN A 81 12.99 -0.15 -10.01
N VAL A 82 11.71 -0.12 -9.60
CA VAL A 82 11.08 -1.17 -8.78
C VAL A 82 9.62 -1.38 -9.17
N GLU A 83 9.19 -2.65 -9.26
CA GLU A 83 7.80 -2.97 -9.60
C GLU A 83 6.87 -2.77 -8.40
N TYR A 84 5.80 -2.01 -8.58
CA TYR A 84 4.78 -1.79 -7.55
C TYR A 84 3.52 -2.62 -7.79
N TYR A 85 3.13 -3.41 -6.79
CA TYR A 85 1.87 -4.15 -6.75
C TYR A 85 0.97 -3.59 -5.65
N LEU A 86 -0.09 -2.87 -6.05
CA LEU A 86 -1.06 -2.27 -5.13
C LEU A 86 -2.28 -3.19 -4.99
N ILE A 87 -2.28 -4.00 -3.93
CA ILE A 87 -3.18 -5.13 -3.71
C ILE A 87 -4.36 -4.68 -2.83
N GLY A 88 -5.57 -4.72 -3.39
CA GLY A 88 -6.79 -4.23 -2.74
C GLY A 88 -7.71 -5.31 -2.16
N SER A 89 -7.43 -6.59 -2.42
CA SER A 89 -8.27 -7.70 -1.97
C SER A 89 -7.45 -8.94 -1.63
N LEU A 90 -8.03 -9.86 -0.84
CA LEU A 90 -7.40 -11.13 -0.52
C LEU A 90 -7.21 -12.01 -1.77
N GLN A 91 -8.11 -11.89 -2.76
CA GLN A 91 -8.00 -12.63 -4.01
C GLN A 91 -6.84 -12.12 -4.87
N ASP A 92 -6.66 -10.80 -4.96
CA ASP A 92 -5.48 -10.22 -5.61
C ASP A 92 -4.19 -10.63 -4.88
N LEU A 93 -4.23 -10.76 -3.56
CA LEU A 93 -3.08 -11.19 -2.75
C LEU A 93 -2.69 -12.64 -3.08
N GLN A 94 -3.65 -13.53 -3.28
CA GLN A 94 -3.44 -14.94 -3.64
C GLN A 94 -2.76 -15.13 -5.00
N VAL A 95 -2.85 -14.15 -5.91
CA VAL A 95 -2.16 -14.19 -7.20
C VAL A 95 -0.63 -14.10 -7.04
N HIS A 96 -0.17 -13.48 -5.96
CA HIS A 96 1.25 -13.24 -5.71
C HIS A 96 1.83 -14.10 -4.58
N PHE A 97 0.99 -14.57 -3.65
CA PHE A 97 1.45 -15.28 -2.46
C PHE A 97 0.58 -16.52 -2.16
N HIS A 98 1.24 -17.59 -1.74
CA HIS A 98 0.56 -18.66 -1.02
C HIS A 98 0.21 -18.18 0.39
N LEU A 99 -1.07 -17.96 0.68
CA LEU A 99 -1.50 -17.37 1.96
C LEU A 99 -1.03 -18.15 3.20
N SER A 100 -0.86 -19.48 3.08
CA SER A 100 -0.34 -20.31 4.17
C SER A 100 1.11 -20.02 4.53
N GLN A 101 1.87 -19.38 3.64
CA GLN A 101 3.26 -18.96 3.85
C GLN A 101 3.37 -17.48 4.22
N LEU A 102 2.29 -16.72 4.08
CA LEU A 102 2.25 -15.31 4.40
C LEU A 102 1.83 -15.11 5.86
N HIS A 103 2.79 -14.74 6.69
CA HIS A 103 2.59 -14.50 8.12
C HIS A 103 1.95 -13.12 8.36
N LEU A 104 0.69 -12.96 7.95
CA LEU A 104 -0.05 -11.73 8.20
C LEU A 104 -0.42 -11.58 9.68
N PRO A 105 -0.47 -10.35 10.23
CA PRO A 105 -1.04 -10.09 11.54
C PRO A 105 -2.47 -10.63 11.63
N LYS A 106 -2.87 -11.12 12.81
CA LYS A 106 -4.21 -11.68 13.03
C LYS A 106 -5.29 -10.65 12.74
N GLU A 107 -5.03 -9.40 13.08
CA GLU A 107 -5.88 -8.24 12.84
C GLU A 107 -6.12 -8.03 11.33
N THR A 108 -5.08 -8.24 10.50
CA THR A 108 -5.22 -8.11 9.05
C THR A 108 -6.09 -9.21 8.45
N ILE A 109 -5.96 -10.44 8.98
CA ILE A 109 -6.80 -11.56 8.56
C ILE A 109 -8.26 -11.33 8.99
N SER A 110 -8.49 -10.91 10.25
CA SER A 110 -9.84 -10.75 10.81
C SER A 110 -10.65 -9.67 10.11
N VAL A 111 -10.01 -8.58 9.66
CA VAL A 111 -10.65 -7.55 8.81
C VAL A 111 -11.38 -8.19 7.62
N VAL A 112 -10.77 -9.18 6.96
CA VAL A 112 -11.38 -9.81 5.78
C VAL A 112 -12.36 -10.91 6.18
N THR A 113 -11.96 -11.80 7.09
CA THR A 113 -12.72 -13.03 7.38
C THR A 113 -13.97 -12.81 8.25
N GLU A 114 -14.05 -11.71 9.00
CA GLU A 114 -15.16 -11.45 9.94
C GLU A 114 -16.22 -10.47 9.41
N THR A 115 -16.31 -10.29 8.09
CA THR A 115 -17.38 -9.47 7.49
C THR A 115 -18.74 -10.14 7.69
N ARG A 116 -19.69 -9.43 8.30
CA ARG A 116 -21.05 -9.91 8.57
C ARG A 116 -22.08 -9.36 7.59
N PHE A 117 -21.95 -8.07 7.27
CA PHE A 117 -22.84 -7.38 6.34
C PHE A 117 -22.03 -6.66 5.27
N MET A 118 -22.54 -6.66 4.05
CA MET A 118 -21.92 -5.94 2.92
C MET A 118 -23.00 -5.13 2.21
N PHE A 119 -22.79 -3.82 2.15
CA PHE A 119 -23.64 -2.87 1.44
C PHE A 119 -22.93 -2.41 0.18
N GLN A 120 -23.50 -2.73 -0.97
CA GLN A 120 -23.01 -2.34 -2.28
C GLN A 120 -23.70 -1.07 -2.77
N THR A 121 -23.20 -0.46 -3.84
CA THR A 121 -23.79 0.73 -4.49
C THR A 121 -23.93 1.97 -3.59
N ILE A 122 -23.04 2.13 -2.61
CA ILE A 122 -23.05 3.29 -1.72
C ILE A 122 -22.27 4.44 -2.36
N THR A 123 -22.81 5.66 -2.25
CA THR A 123 -22.10 6.88 -2.66
C THR A 123 -21.59 7.62 -1.44
N ARG A 124 -20.26 7.67 -1.28
CA ARG A 124 -19.59 8.53 -0.29
C ARG A 124 -19.47 9.94 -0.85
N LEU A 125 -19.87 10.93 -0.07
CA LEU A 125 -19.64 12.34 -0.37
C LEU A 125 -18.26 12.77 0.19
N SER A 126 -17.39 13.23 -0.69
CA SER A 126 -16.06 13.75 -0.37
C SER A 126 -15.97 15.23 -0.69
N LYS A 127 -15.45 16.04 0.23
CA LYS A 127 -15.23 17.47 0.00
C LYS A 127 -14.30 17.74 -1.20
N SER A 128 -13.29 16.88 -1.41
CA SER A 128 -12.27 17.08 -2.45
C SER A 128 -12.49 16.27 -3.72
N LYS A 129 -13.19 15.13 -3.62
CA LYS A 129 -13.41 14.21 -4.74
C LYS A 129 -14.86 14.16 -5.23
N GLY A 130 -15.76 14.90 -4.61
CA GLY A 130 -17.19 14.84 -4.92
C GLY A 130 -17.80 13.49 -4.55
N LYS A 131 -18.60 12.92 -5.44
CA LYS A 131 -19.28 11.63 -5.24
C LYS A 131 -18.34 10.47 -5.58
N VAL A 132 -18.13 9.56 -4.63
CA VAL A 132 -17.26 8.38 -4.79
C VAL A 132 -18.07 7.12 -4.50
N GLU A 133 -18.10 6.20 -5.45
CA GLU A 133 -18.72 4.88 -5.27
C GLU A 133 -17.87 4.02 -4.32
N VAL A 134 -18.51 3.47 -3.29
CA VAL A 134 -17.90 2.63 -2.26
C VAL A 134 -18.77 1.41 -1.94
N VAL A 135 -18.12 0.40 -1.39
CA VAL A 135 -18.72 -0.74 -0.69
C VAL A 135 -18.45 -0.55 0.80
N ILE A 136 -19.48 -0.72 1.62
CA ILE A 136 -19.35 -0.72 3.07
C ILE A 136 -19.44 -2.15 3.56
N LYS A 137 -18.42 -2.64 4.27
CA LYS A 137 -18.43 -3.96 4.91
C LYS A 137 -18.41 -3.77 6.42
N VAL A 138 -19.39 -4.34 7.11
CA VAL A 138 -19.51 -4.30 8.56
C VAL A 138 -19.11 -5.67 9.10
N GLY A 139 -17.99 -5.73 9.80
CA GLY A 139 -17.53 -6.93 10.50
C GLY A 139 -17.87 -6.92 11.99
N SER A 140 -17.35 -7.89 12.73
CA SER A 140 -17.50 -7.96 14.19
C SER A 140 -16.79 -6.81 14.91
N GLN A 141 -15.62 -6.42 14.41
CA GLN A 141 -14.73 -5.43 15.04
C GLN A 141 -14.41 -4.24 14.14
N PHE A 142 -14.54 -4.40 12.82
CA PHE A 142 -14.08 -3.43 11.84
C PHE A 142 -15.21 -2.99 10.90
N LEU A 143 -15.17 -1.72 10.52
CA LEU A 143 -15.98 -1.16 9.45
C LEU A 143 -15.07 -0.80 8.28
N GLN A 144 -15.26 -1.44 7.14
CA GLN A 144 -14.48 -1.15 5.96
C GLN A 144 -15.29 -0.30 4.99
N ILE A 145 -14.68 0.77 4.49
CA ILE A 145 -15.20 1.59 3.40
C ILE A 145 -14.22 1.47 2.24
N THR A 146 -14.56 0.59 1.31
CA THR A 146 -13.72 0.26 0.16
C THR A 146 -14.21 0.98 -1.08
N THR A 147 -13.36 1.67 -1.83
CA THR A 147 -13.77 2.30 -3.10
C THR A 147 -14.09 1.24 -4.14
N VAL A 148 -15.06 1.47 -5.03
CA VAL A 148 -15.36 0.51 -6.11
C VAL A 148 -14.29 0.58 -7.20
N LYS A 149 -13.93 1.80 -7.61
CA LYS A 149 -12.92 2.06 -8.64
C LYS A 149 -11.55 2.28 -8.01
N LYS A 150 -10.50 1.78 -8.68
CA LYS A 150 -9.11 2.11 -8.34
C LYS A 150 -8.92 3.62 -8.47
N GLN A 151 -8.17 4.19 -7.53
CA GLN A 151 -7.81 5.60 -7.51
C GLN A 151 -6.31 5.75 -7.69
N GLU A 152 -5.92 6.65 -8.58
CA GLU A 152 -4.51 6.97 -8.80
C GLU A 152 -3.87 7.52 -7.51
N VAL A 153 -2.66 7.06 -7.19
CA VAL A 153 -1.89 7.47 -6.02
C VAL A 153 -1.23 8.84 -6.27
N LEU A 154 -0.52 8.95 -7.40
CA LEU A 154 0.13 10.18 -7.85
C LEU A 154 -0.06 10.29 -9.36
N SER A 155 -0.50 11.47 -9.80
CA SER A 155 -0.76 11.78 -11.21
C SER A 155 0.45 11.46 -12.09
N GLY A 156 0.23 10.71 -13.17
CA GLY A 156 1.22 10.44 -14.20
C GLY A 156 2.05 9.17 -13.98
N LEU A 157 1.98 8.53 -12.81
CA LEU A 157 2.73 7.30 -12.52
C LEU A 157 1.95 6.01 -12.85
N ARG A 158 0.69 6.11 -13.29
CA ARG A 158 -0.22 4.97 -13.58
C ARG A 158 -0.38 3.98 -12.41
N LEU A 159 0.05 4.36 -11.20
CA LEU A 159 -0.13 3.60 -9.97
C LEU A 159 -1.51 3.89 -9.40
N SER A 160 -2.39 2.89 -9.42
CA SER A 160 -3.75 3.02 -8.90
C SER A 160 -4.10 1.86 -7.97
N SER A 161 -4.77 2.18 -6.87
CA SER A 161 -5.22 1.20 -5.87
C SER A 161 -6.68 1.43 -5.52
N VAL A 162 -7.35 0.35 -5.18
CA VAL A 162 -8.56 0.45 -4.38
C VAL A 162 -8.18 0.98 -3.01
N ILE A 163 -8.99 1.89 -2.45
CA ILE A 163 -8.76 2.46 -1.11
C ILE A 163 -9.71 1.78 -0.14
N ASN A 164 -9.15 1.16 0.90
CA ASN A 164 -9.90 0.48 1.96
C ASN A 164 -9.69 1.22 3.29
N ASP A 165 -10.59 2.13 3.63
CA ASP A 165 -10.56 2.79 4.95
C ASP A 165 -11.16 1.83 5.99
N ILE A 166 -10.43 1.54 7.07
CA ILE A 166 -10.77 0.57 8.13
C ILE A 166 -10.79 1.27 9.48
#